data_AF-A0A3B9N5V8-F1
#
_entry.id   AF-A0A3B9N5V8-F1
#
_cell.length_a   1.000
_cell.length_b   1.000
_cell.length_c   1.000
_cell.angle_alpha   90.00
_cell.angle_beta   90.00
_cell.angle_gamma   90.00
#
_symmetry.space_group_name_H-M   'P 1'
#
loop_
_entity.id
_entity.type
_entity.pdbx_description
1 polymer ?
#
loop_
_entity_poly.entity_id
_entity_poly.type
_entity_poly.pdbx_seq_one_letter_code
_entity_poly.pdbx_strand_id
1 'polypeptide(L)'
;MLIAYYLITLPVRQAGFHFLIRIKEEEEIGRTFPKFETLEKVNRNKFISKQFSNFFSSYTQSFNKVNGRKGSLFYKNFKRKRITTEKYLKQVIVYIHLNPVYHGFTNEVGMWKYSSYNAICSSKPTLINKEEILTLFDDASNFKAYHLSKAAENYANQFDVDY
;
A
#
# COMPACT_ATOMS: atom_id res chain seq x y z
N MET A 1 6.77 -13.11 0.61
CA MET A 1 6.84 -11.69 0.19
C MET A 1 5.43 -11.12 0.09
N LEU A 2 4.95 -10.49 1.16
CA LEU A 2 3.87 -9.51 1.03
C LEU A 2 4.48 -8.34 0.25
N ILE A 3 3.98 -8.05 -0.93
CA ILE A 3 4.30 -6.76 -1.56
C ILE A 3 3.35 -5.76 -0.92
N ALA A 4 3.79 -5.14 0.16
CA ALA A 4 3.10 -4.02 0.78
C ALA A 4 3.73 -2.73 0.24
N TYR A 5 2.99 -1.96 -0.53
CA TYR A 5 3.39 -0.60 -0.90
C TYR A 5 3.09 0.32 0.29
N TYR A 6 4.13 0.84 0.94
CA TYR A 6 4.00 1.71 2.10
C TYR A 6 3.64 3.14 1.66
N LEU A 7 2.52 3.68 2.15
CA LEU A 7 2.26 5.13 2.16
C LEU A 7 1.87 5.57 3.57
N ILE A 8 2.66 6.47 4.18
CA ILE A 8 2.25 7.24 5.37
C ILE A 8 1.73 8.59 4.88
N THR A 9 0.47 8.94 5.13
CA THR A 9 0.02 10.34 5.07
C THR A 9 -0.28 10.81 6.50
N LEU A 10 0.37 11.90 6.94
CA LEU A 10 0.08 12.55 8.23
C LEU A 10 -0.68 13.84 7.94
N PRO A 11 -1.89 14.05 8.46
CA PRO A 11 -2.66 15.26 8.21
C PRO A 11 -2.73 16.13 9.46
N VAL A 12 -3.27 17.32 9.25
CA VAL A 12 -3.94 18.09 10.29
C VAL A 12 -5.45 17.79 10.32
N ARG A 13 -6.05 17.06 9.33
CA ARG A 13 -7.48 16.66 9.37
C ARG A 13 -7.94 15.26 8.88
N GLN A 14 -7.29 14.49 7.99
CA GLN A 14 -7.65 13.07 7.71
C GLN A 14 -6.43 12.19 7.36
N ALA A 15 -6.11 11.21 8.23
CA ALA A 15 -4.81 10.52 8.24
C ALA A 15 -5.01 9.12 7.71
N GLY A 16 -4.63 8.90 6.46
CA GLY A 16 -4.85 7.63 5.78
C GLY A 16 -3.54 6.91 5.51
N PHE A 17 -3.54 5.60 5.72
CA PHE A 17 -2.58 4.74 5.05
C PHE A 17 -3.29 4.07 3.88
N HIS A 18 -2.71 4.19 2.69
CA HIS A 18 -3.20 3.47 1.51
C HIS A 18 -2.18 2.40 1.15
N PHE A 19 -2.62 1.14 1.18
CA PHE A 19 -1.81 0.00 0.80
C PHE A 19 -2.41 -0.66 -0.43
N LEU A 20 -1.57 -0.88 -1.43
CA LEU A 20 -1.83 -1.88 -2.46
C LEU A 20 -1.10 -3.16 -2.04
N ILE A 21 -1.81 -4.28 -2.02
CA ILE A 21 -1.27 -5.55 -1.52
C ILE A 21 -1.69 -6.68 -2.45
N ARG A 22 -0.72 -7.49 -2.87
CA ARG A 22 -0.96 -8.78 -3.51
C ARG A 22 -0.86 -9.87 -2.46
N ILE A 23 -1.94 -10.63 -2.28
CA ILE A 23 -1.94 -11.84 -1.45
C ILE A 23 -1.38 -12.98 -2.30
N LYS A 24 -0.44 -13.73 -1.72
CA LYS A 24 0.13 -14.92 -2.35
C LYS A 24 -0.90 -16.03 -2.55
N GLU A 25 -0.61 -16.91 -3.49
CA GLU A 25 -1.41 -18.12 -3.68
C GLU A 25 -1.24 -19.06 -2.48
N GLU A 26 -2.25 -19.91 -2.24
CA GLU A 26 -2.29 -20.79 -1.06
C GLU A 26 -1.06 -21.68 -0.96
N GLU A 27 -0.62 -22.25 -2.08
CA GLU A 27 0.56 -23.08 -2.18
C GLU A 27 1.84 -22.35 -1.74
N GLU A 28 1.98 -21.07 -2.13
CA GLU A 28 3.13 -20.26 -1.72
C GLU A 28 3.07 -19.90 -0.22
N ILE A 29 1.86 -19.69 0.31
CA ILE A 29 1.64 -19.43 1.73
C ILE A 29 2.04 -20.67 2.54
N GLY A 30 1.59 -21.86 2.15
CA GLY A 30 1.94 -23.14 2.79
C GLY A 30 3.45 -23.37 2.85
N ARG A 31 4.15 -23.14 1.71
CA ARG A 31 5.63 -23.22 1.68
C ARG A 31 6.31 -22.19 2.57
N THR A 32 5.81 -20.95 2.62
CA THR A 32 6.40 -19.89 3.44
C THR A 32 6.17 -20.13 4.94
N PHE A 33 5.04 -20.76 5.28
CA PHE A 33 4.61 -21.00 6.65
C PHE A 33 4.21 -22.48 6.81
N PRO A 34 5.15 -23.42 6.92
CA PRO A 34 4.83 -24.86 6.92
C PRO A 34 3.96 -25.30 8.10
N LYS A 35 4.07 -24.64 9.27
CA LYS A 35 3.17 -24.87 10.42
C LYS A 35 1.70 -24.46 10.13
N PHE A 36 1.46 -23.70 9.07
CA PHE A 36 0.13 -23.25 8.68
C PHE A 36 -0.63 -24.28 7.84
N GLU A 37 0.01 -25.15 7.05
CA GLU A 37 -0.68 -26.20 6.27
C GLU A 37 -1.58 -27.07 7.17
N THR A 38 -1.12 -27.37 8.39
CA THR A 38 -1.88 -28.13 9.39
C THR A 38 -3.05 -27.35 10.03
N LEU A 39 -3.01 -26.02 10.02
CA LEU A 39 -4.02 -25.14 10.63
C LEU A 39 -5.06 -24.65 9.61
N GLU A 40 -4.78 -24.76 8.31
CA GLU A 40 -5.50 -24.08 7.21
C GLU A 40 -6.40 -24.93 6.32
N LYS A 41 -6.78 -26.16 6.71
CA LYS A 41 -8.02 -26.71 6.14
C LYS A 41 -9.26 -25.85 6.47
N VAL A 42 -9.16 -24.82 7.33
CA VAL A 42 -10.31 -24.20 7.99
C VAL A 42 -10.71 -22.79 7.47
N ASN A 43 -9.86 -21.81 7.14
CA ASN A 43 -10.30 -20.54 6.47
C ASN A 43 -9.17 -19.55 6.07
N ARG A 44 -8.82 -19.44 4.78
CA ARG A 44 -7.81 -18.47 4.26
C ARG A 44 -8.11 -17.00 4.62
N ASN A 45 -9.38 -16.57 4.54
CA ASN A 45 -9.73 -15.18 4.84
C ASN A 45 -9.51 -14.83 6.32
N LYS A 46 -9.75 -15.79 7.22
CA LYS A 46 -9.49 -15.62 8.66
C LYS A 46 -7.99 -15.47 8.93
N PHE A 47 -7.16 -16.25 8.23
CA PHE A 47 -5.71 -16.13 8.31
C PHE A 47 -5.23 -14.75 7.86
N ILE A 48 -5.61 -14.31 6.66
CA ILE A 48 -5.23 -12.99 6.13
C ILE A 48 -5.66 -11.88 7.09
N SER A 49 -6.90 -11.94 7.59
CA SER A 49 -7.43 -10.98 8.57
C SER A 49 -6.60 -10.96 9.86
N LYS A 50 -6.15 -12.13 10.33
CA LYS A 50 -5.29 -12.24 11.50
C LYS A 50 -3.90 -11.63 11.26
N GLN A 51 -3.33 -11.76 10.07
CA GLN A 51 -2.06 -11.12 9.73
C GLN A 51 -2.16 -9.59 9.77
N PHE A 52 -3.21 -9.01 9.19
CA PHE A 52 -3.46 -7.58 9.29
C PHE A 52 -3.69 -7.13 10.74
N SER A 53 -4.48 -7.89 11.51
CA SER A 53 -4.69 -7.60 12.93
C SER A 53 -3.38 -7.56 13.73
N ASN A 54 -2.50 -8.53 13.49
CA ASN A 54 -1.19 -8.57 14.14
C ASN A 54 -0.30 -7.39 13.71
N PHE A 55 -0.28 -7.05 12.42
CA PHE A 55 0.46 -5.90 11.89
C PHE A 55 0.01 -4.56 12.48
N PHE A 56 -1.29 -4.27 12.47
CA PHE A 56 -1.81 -3.01 13.02
C PHE A 56 -1.62 -2.93 14.54
N SER A 57 -1.77 -4.06 15.24
CA SER A 57 -1.56 -4.13 16.69
C SER A 57 -0.10 -3.88 17.06
N SER A 58 0.85 -4.53 16.37
CA SER A 58 2.27 -4.34 16.65
C SER A 58 2.73 -2.92 16.34
N TYR A 59 2.26 -2.33 15.23
CA TYR A 59 2.53 -0.93 14.91
C TYR A 59 1.96 0.02 15.95
N THR A 60 0.69 -0.18 16.37
CA THR A 60 0.04 0.64 17.40
C THR A 60 0.81 0.60 18.71
N GLN A 61 1.23 -0.60 19.14
CA GLN A 61 2.01 -0.77 20.38
C GLN A 61 3.36 -0.05 20.30
N SER A 62 4.09 -0.20 19.18
CA SER A 62 5.37 0.46 18.96
C SER A 62 5.23 1.98 18.96
N PHE A 63 4.27 2.50 18.18
CA PHE A 63 3.99 3.94 18.09
C PHE A 63 3.62 4.52 19.46
N ASN A 64 2.73 3.85 20.20
CA ASN A 64 2.32 4.26 21.52
C ASN A 64 3.50 4.30 22.50
N LYS A 65 4.38 3.29 22.46
CA LYS A 65 5.58 3.23 23.29
C LYS A 65 6.53 4.40 23.03
N VAL A 66 6.80 4.70 21.75
CA VAL A 66 7.71 5.81 21.36
C VAL A 66 7.14 7.18 21.74
N ASN A 67 5.82 7.35 21.66
CA ASN A 67 5.17 8.65 21.87
C ASN A 67 4.52 8.80 23.26
N GLY A 68 4.75 7.86 24.20
CA GLY A 68 4.14 7.89 25.53
C GLY A 68 2.60 7.86 25.52
N ARG A 69 1.99 7.33 24.46
CA ARG A 69 0.52 7.27 24.28
C ARG A 69 -0.07 5.95 24.75
N LYS A 70 -1.39 5.93 24.94
CA LYS A 70 -2.20 4.73 25.18
C LYS A 70 -3.45 4.76 24.28
N GLY A 71 -4.06 3.60 24.05
CA GLY A 71 -5.29 3.45 23.29
C GLY A 71 -5.10 3.11 21.81
N SER A 72 -6.21 3.07 21.06
CA SER A 72 -6.20 2.74 19.63
C SER A 72 -5.54 3.85 18.80
N LEU A 73 -4.78 3.45 17.79
CA LEU A 73 -4.23 4.38 16.78
C LEU A 73 -5.07 4.41 15.51
N PHE A 74 -5.59 3.25 15.09
CA PHE A 74 -6.37 3.11 13.86
C PHE A 74 -7.87 3.14 14.15
N TYR A 75 -8.66 3.57 13.15
CA TYR A 75 -10.09 3.32 13.12
C TYR A 75 -10.38 1.82 13.02
N LYS A 76 -11.47 1.35 13.64
CA LYS A 76 -11.78 -0.09 13.74
C LYS A 76 -11.89 -0.80 12.38
N ASN A 77 -12.39 -0.10 11.36
CA ASN A 77 -12.64 -0.67 10.05
C ASN A 77 -11.79 0.04 9.00
N PHE A 78 -10.96 -0.72 8.27
CA PHE A 78 -10.32 -0.23 7.06
C PHE A 78 -11.15 -0.66 5.83
N LYS A 79 -11.24 0.23 4.84
CA LYS A 79 -11.90 -0.06 3.57
C LYS A 79 -10.95 -0.91 2.71
N ARG A 80 -11.48 -1.87 1.95
CA ARG A 80 -10.71 -2.69 0.99
C ARG A 80 -11.49 -2.82 -0.31
N LYS A 81 -10.81 -2.62 -1.45
CA LYS A 81 -11.40 -2.74 -2.79
C LYS A 81 -10.55 -3.71 -3.60
N ARG A 82 -11.18 -4.72 -4.19
CA ARG A 82 -10.49 -5.71 -5.03
C ARG A 82 -10.10 -5.06 -6.35
N ILE A 83 -8.85 -5.24 -6.76
CA ILE A 83 -8.40 -4.87 -8.10
C ILE A 83 -8.76 -6.01 -9.06
N THR A 84 -9.50 -5.70 -10.11
CA THR A 84 -9.99 -6.69 -11.08
C THR A 84 -9.44 -6.50 -12.49
N THR A 85 -8.83 -5.34 -12.78
CA THR A 85 -8.25 -5.04 -14.10
C THR A 85 -6.89 -4.40 -13.97
N GLU A 86 -6.04 -4.61 -14.97
CA GLU A 86 -4.71 -4.00 -15.03
C GLU A 86 -4.79 -2.47 -15.12
N LYS A 87 -5.74 -1.94 -15.91
CA LYS A 87 -5.99 -0.49 -15.98
C LYS A 87 -6.26 0.08 -14.59
N TYR A 88 -7.11 -0.57 -13.81
CA TYR A 88 -7.42 -0.14 -12.46
C TYR A 88 -6.22 -0.28 -11.52
N LEU A 89 -5.39 -1.32 -11.68
CA LEU A 89 -4.14 -1.47 -10.95
C LEU A 89 -3.19 -0.28 -11.17
N LYS A 90 -2.94 0.09 -12.42
CA LYS A 90 -2.09 1.25 -12.77
C LYS A 90 -2.63 2.54 -12.15
N GLN A 91 -3.95 2.74 -12.23
CA GLN A 91 -4.62 3.91 -11.64
C GLN A 91 -4.42 3.99 -10.12
N VAL A 92 -4.62 2.88 -9.39
CA VAL A 92 -4.43 2.83 -7.95
C VAL A 92 -2.99 3.11 -7.56
N ILE A 93 -2.01 2.56 -8.28
CA ILE A 93 -0.58 2.83 -8.03
C ILE A 93 -0.29 4.33 -8.14
N VAL A 94 -0.72 4.95 -9.23
CA VAL A 94 -0.50 6.39 -9.48
C VAL A 94 -1.22 7.25 -8.44
N TYR A 95 -2.48 6.92 -8.11
CA TYR A 95 -3.25 7.62 -7.08
C TYR A 95 -2.56 7.57 -5.72
N ILE A 96 -2.10 6.39 -5.26
CA ILE A 96 -1.41 6.25 -3.97
C ILE A 96 -0.17 7.13 -3.92
N HIS A 97 0.64 7.15 -4.98
CA HIS A 97 1.86 7.96 -5.01
C HIS A 97 1.58 9.47 -5.08
N LEU A 98 0.50 9.89 -5.74
CA LEU A 98 0.13 11.31 -5.89
C LEU A 98 -0.77 11.84 -4.79
N ASN A 99 -1.29 10.98 -3.92
CA ASN A 99 -2.10 11.38 -2.77
C ASN A 99 -1.43 12.47 -1.91
N PRO A 100 -0.12 12.39 -1.59
CA PRO A 100 0.59 13.47 -0.90
C PRO A 100 0.59 14.81 -1.64
N VAL A 101 0.66 14.79 -2.98
CA VAL A 101 0.61 16.00 -3.80
C VAL A 101 -0.82 16.57 -3.81
N TYR A 102 -1.80 15.71 -4.05
CA TYR A 102 -3.22 16.09 -4.11
C TYR A 102 -3.73 16.75 -2.82
N HIS A 103 -3.34 16.21 -1.65
CA HIS A 103 -3.70 16.81 -0.36
C HIS A 103 -2.74 17.93 0.10
N GLY A 104 -1.82 18.37 -0.75
CA GLY A 104 -0.96 19.53 -0.48
C GLY A 104 0.17 19.30 0.53
N PHE A 105 0.56 18.04 0.78
CA PHE A 105 1.69 17.71 1.66
C PHE A 105 3.05 17.93 0.99
N THR A 106 3.09 17.92 -0.34
CA THR A 106 4.28 18.14 -1.15
C THR A 106 3.88 18.69 -2.52
N ASN A 107 4.81 19.38 -3.18
CA ASN A 107 4.58 19.89 -4.54
C ASN A 107 4.84 18.83 -5.62
N GLU A 108 5.66 17.83 -5.30
CA GLU A 108 6.09 16.80 -6.25
C GLU A 108 6.06 15.42 -5.62
N VAL A 109 5.72 14.41 -6.42
CA VAL A 109 5.66 13.00 -5.99
C VAL A 109 6.99 12.48 -5.46
N GLY A 110 8.11 12.90 -6.05
CA GLY A 110 9.46 12.48 -5.67
C GLY A 110 9.92 13.06 -4.32
N MET A 111 9.32 14.15 -3.85
CA MET A 111 9.68 14.76 -2.57
C MET A 111 9.05 14.01 -1.37
N TRP A 112 8.00 13.22 -1.57
CA TRP A 112 7.38 12.46 -0.49
C TRP A 112 8.16 11.17 -0.17
N LYS A 113 9.02 11.24 0.85
CA LYS A 113 9.87 10.12 1.28
C LYS A 113 9.12 8.92 1.86
N TYR A 114 7.85 9.09 2.25
CA TYR A 114 7.04 8.04 2.86
C TYR A 114 6.17 7.28 1.86
N SER A 115 6.63 7.18 0.61
CA SER A 115 6.01 6.38 -0.45
C SER A 115 7.01 5.42 -1.09
N SER A 116 6.51 4.41 -1.78
CA SER A 116 7.32 3.52 -2.62
C SER A 116 7.81 4.14 -3.93
N TYR A 117 7.35 5.33 -4.32
CA TYR A 117 7.69 5.93 -5.62
C TYR A 117 9.20 6.05 -5.82
N ASN A 118 9.90 6.64 -4.86
CA ASN A 118 11.35 6.81 -4.91
C ASN A 118 12.10 5.48 -4.89
N ALA A 119 11.56 4.48 -4.19
CA ALA A 119 12.15 3.15 -4.14
C ALA A 119 12.06 2.45 -5.51
N ILE A 120 10.92 2.59 -6.20
CA ILE A 120 10.67 2.04 -7.54
C ILE A 120 11.55 2.75 -8.59
N CYS A 121 11.64 4.08 -8.53
CA CYS A 121 12.46 4.88 -9.44
C CYS A 121 13.98 4.72 -9.24
N SER A 122 14.41 4.09 -8.16
CA SER A 122 15.80 3.95 -7.77
C SER A 122 16.41 2.62 -8.23
N SER A 123 17.70 2.63 -8.55
CA SER A 123 18.49 1.42 -8.82
C SER A 123 18.84 0.63 -7.57
N LYS A 124 18.71 1.22 -6.37
CA LYS A 124 19.09 0.57 -5.10
C LYS A 124 18.27 -0.70 -4.84
N PRO A 125 18.84 -1.73 -4.19
CA PRO A 125 18.07 -2.89 -3.74
C PRO A 125 16.94 -2.48 -2.77
N THR A 126 15.77 -3.09 -2.91
CA THR A 126 14.60 -2.83 -2.05
C THR A 126 13.82 -4.11 -1.82
N LEU A 127 12.95 -4.12 -0.80
CA LEU A 127 12.00 -5.22 -0.56
C LEU A 127 10.79 -5.20 -1.52
N ILE A 128 10.69 -4.20 -2.39
CA ILE A 128 9.61 -4.06 -3.37
C ILE A 128 9.99 -4.80 -4.64
N ASN A 129 9.04 -5.53 -5.23
CA ASN A 129 9.20 -6.10 -6.55
C ASN A 129 9.11 -5.00 -7.63
N LYS A 130 10.23 -4.30 -7.85
CA LYS A 130 10.29 -3.19 -8.80
C LYS A 130 10.07 -3.67 -10.23
N GLU A 131 10.56 -4.86 -10.57
CA GLU A 131 10.47 -5.42 -11.92
C GLU A 131 9.03 -5.66 -12.36
N GLU A 132 8.19 -6.20 -11.48
CA GLU A 132 6.75 -6.40 -11.75
C GLU A 132 6.04 -5.06 -11.99
N ILE A 133 6.36 -4.02 -11.22
CA ILE A 133 5.79 -2.69 -11.42
C ILE A 133 6.33 -2.03 -12.68
N LEU A 134 7.63 -2.05 -12.93
CA LEU A 134 8.19 -1.39 -14.10
C LEU A 134 7.70 -2.06 -15.38
N THR A 135 7.62 -3.39 -15.41
CA THR A 135 7.02 -4.15 -16.52
C THR A 135 5.55 -3.79 -16.72
N LEU A 136 4.78 -3.60 -15.64
CA LEU A 136 3.38 -3.17 -15.73
C LEU A 136 3.25 -1.82 -16.43
N PHE A 137 4.23 -0.93 -16.31
CA PHE A 137 4.25 0.36 -17.00
C PHE A 137 5.15 0.34 -18.24
N ASP A 138 5.47 -0.85 -18.77
CA ASP A 138 6.45 -1.12 -19.84
C ASP A 138 7.90 -0.81 -19.44
N ASP A 139 8.17 0.37 -18.89
CA ASP A 139 9.48 0.74 -18.37
C ASP A 139 9.42 1.86 -17.29
N ALA A 140 10.59 2.24 -16.77
CA ALA A 140 10.73 3.30 -15.76
C ALA A 140 10.43 4.71 -16.29
N SER A 141 10.61 4.97 -17.57
CA SER A 141 10.32 6.26 -18.19
C SER A 141 8.81 6.46 -18.28
N ASN A 142 8.08 5.44 -18.75
CA ASN A 142 6.64 5.40 -18.78
C ASN A 142 6.05 5.44 -17.36
N PHE A 143 6.60 4.69 -16.40
CA PHE A 143 6.18 4.79 -15.00
C PHE A 143 6.23 6.25 -14.51
N LYS A 144 7.32 6.97 -14.75
CA LYS A 144 7.45 8.39 -14.38
C LYS A 144 6.46 9.27 -15.15
N ALA A 145 6.32 9.06 -16.46
CA ALA A 145 5.39 9.83 -17.30
C ALA A 145 3.93 9.70 -16.83
N TYR A 146 3.51 8.50 -16.43
CA TYR A 146 2.18 8.28 -15.85
C TYR A 146 1.96 9.11 -14.57
N HIS A 147 2.99 9.29 -13.74
CA HIS A 147 2.92 10.10 -12.51
C HIS A 147 3.01 11.61 -12.76
N LEU A 148 3.45 12.04 -13.94
CA LEU A 148 3.44 13.44 -14.35
C LEU A 148 2.17 13.81 -15.12
N SER A 149 1.40 12.82 -15.57
CA SER A 149 0.17 13.05 -16.31
C SER A 149 -0.94 13.62 -15.41
N LYS A 150 -1.77 14.51 -15.97
CA LYS A 150 -3.00 15.00 -15.31
C LYS A 150 -4.05 13.91 -15.03
N ALA A 151 -3.78 12.66 -15.40
CA ALA A 151 -4.66 11.53 -15.14
C ALA A 151 -4.96 11.36 -13.65
N ALA A 152 -4.00 11.71 -12.78
CA ALA A 152 -4.15 11.65 -11.33
C ALA A 152 -5.25 12.55 -10.76
N GLU A 153 -5.43 13.75 -11.31
CA GLU A 153 -6.51 14.67 -10.90
C GLU A 153 -7.89 14.06 -11.22
N ASN A 154 -8.00 13.33 -12.33
CA ASN A 154 -9.22 12.61 -12.68
C ASN A 154 -9.48 11.42 -11.73
N TYR A 155 -8.42 10.84 -11.16
CA TYR A 155 -8.55 9.69 -10.26
C TYR A 155 -8.88 10.09 -8.84
N ALA A 156 -8.33 11.20 -8.35
CA ALA A 156 -8.63 11.68 -7.00
C ALA A 156 -10.14 11.81 -6.80
N ASN A 157 -10.86 12.42 -7.76
CA ASN A 157 -12.31 12.46 -7.74
C ASN A 157 -12.94 11.07 -7.68
N GLN A 158 -12.50 10.09 -8.47
CA GLN A 158 -13.05 8.73 -8.48
C GLN A 158 -12.81 7.94 -7.17
N PHE A 159 -11.75 8.26 -6.44
CA PHE A 159 -11.41 7.61 -5.17
C PHE A 159 -11.89 8.42 -3.94
N ASP A 160 -12.09 9.73 -4.08
CA ASP A 160 -12.60 10.63 -3.02
C ASP A 160 -14.11 10.55 -2.84
N VAL A 161 -14.89 10.12 -3.85
CA VAL A 161 -16.36 9.98 -3.68
C VAL A 161 -16.76 8.88 -2.67
N ASP A 162 -15.82 8.04 -2.25
CA ASP A 162 -16.06 6.91 -1.37
C ASP A 162 -15.51 7.10 0.07
N TYR A 163 -15.05 8.30 0.49
CA TYR A 163 -14.59 8.53 1.89
C TYR A 163 -15.70 8.94 2.86
#